data_AF-A0A0G4M166-F1
#
_entry.id   AF-A0A0G4M166-F1
#
_cell.length_a   1.000
_cell.length_b   1.000
_cell.length_c   1.000
_cell.angle_alpha   90.00
_cell.angle_beta   90.00
_cell.angle_gamma   90.00
#
_symmetry.space_group_name_H-M   'P 1'
#
loop_
_entity.id
_entity.type
_entity.pdbx_description
1 polymer ?
#
loop_
_entity_poly.entity_id
_entity_poly.type
_entity_poly.pdbx_seq_one_letter_code
_entity_poly.pdbx_strand_id
1 'polypeptide(L)'
;MLMVCHHLSKNIPEDVAFAESRIRAETIAAEDVLHDLGAISMMSSDSQAMGRCGEVILRTWNTAHKNKDQRGTLPEDEGTDADNFR
;
A
#
# COMPACT_ATOMS: atom_id res chain seq x y z
N MET A 1 11.64 -10.26 2.57
CA MET A 1 12.19 -8.94 3.00
C MET A 1 12.36 -8.92 4.52
N LEU A 2 11.25 -8.86 5.30
CA LEU A 2 11.28 -8.73 6.76
C LEU A 2 12.23 -9.69 7.48
N MET A 3 12.13 -11.00 7.21
CA MET A 3 12.94 -12.02 7.89
C MET A 3 14.44 -11.82 7.68
N VAL A 4 14.87 -11.45 6.46
CA VAL A 4 16.28 -11.18 6.17
C VAL A 4 16.73 -9.90 6.87
N CYS A 5 15.95 -8.82 6.79
CA CYS A 5 16.29 -7.53 7.39
C CYS A 5 16.45 -7.59 8.92
N HIS A 6 15.75 -8.52 9.58
CA HIS A 6 15.81 -8.70 11.03
C HIS A 6 16.57 -9.97 11.44
N HIS A 7 17.27 -10.63 10.51
CA HIS A 7 18.05 -11.86 10.74
C HIS A 7 17.24 -12.99 11.43
N LEU A 8 15.96 -13.11 11.09
CA LEU A 8 15.04 -14.10 11.62
C LEU A 8 15.20 -15.45 10.93
N SER A 9 14.97 -16.53 11.68
CA SER A 9 15.04 -17.90 11.20
C SER A 9 13.65 -18.49 10.94
N LYS A 10 13.45 -19.06 9.75
CA LYS A 10 12.23 -19.83 9.42
C LYS A 10 12.07 -21.13 10.21
N ASN A 11 13.11 -21.56 10.92
CA ASN A 11 13.10 -22.78 11.73
C ASN A 11 12.77 -22.50 13.21
N ILE A 12 12.62 -21.23 13.60
CA ILE A 12 12.25 -20.81 14.95
C ILE A 12 10.77 -20.37 14.90
N PRO A 13 9.84 -21.06 15.59
CA PRO A 13 8.41 -20.73 15.54
C PRO A 13 8.09 -19.29 15.96
N GLU A 14 8.79 -18.75 16.94
CA GLU A 14 8.61 -17.39 17.45
C GLU A 14 8.99 -16.32 16.42
N ASP A 15 10.05 -16.58 15.65
CA ASP A 15 10.50 -15.70 14.57
C ASP A 15 9.48 -15.66 13.42
N VAL A 16 8.87 -16.81 13.11
CA VAL A 16 7.80 -16.91 12.12
C VAL A 16 6.55 -16.19 12.62
N ALA A 17 6.15 -16.43 13.88
CA ALA A 17 4.99 -15.77 14.48
C ALA A 17 5.17 -14.24 14.52
N PHE A 18 6.36 -13.75 14.85
CA PHE A 18 6.68 -12.31 14.76
C PHE A 18 6.50 -11.78 13.34
N ALA A 19 7.03 -12.49 12.33
CA ALA A 19 6.91 -12.08 10.94
C ALA A 19 5.45 -12.04 10.46
N GLU A 20 4.66 -13.06 10.77
CA GLU A 20 3.24 -13.15 10.43
C GLU A 20 2.42 -12.08 11.15
N SER A 21 2.74 -11.76 12.40
CA SER A 21 2.06 -10.70 13.14
C SER A 21 2.24 -9.32 12.49
N ARG A 22 3.31 -9.11 11.71
CA ARG A 22 3.68 -7.83 11.10
C ARG A 22 3.20 -7.71 9.65
N ILE A 23 3.27 -8.78 8.86
CA ILE A 23 2.89 -8.80 7.44
C ILE A 23 1.46 -9.33 7.30
N ARG A 24 0.49 -8.42 7.37
CA ARG A 24 -0.94 -8.76 7.38
C ARG A 24 -1.61 -8.27 6.10
N ALA A 25 -2.22 -9.17 5.34
CA ALA A 25 -2.85 -8.86 4.07
C ALA A 25 -4.02 -7.88 4.23
N GLU A 26 -4.75 -8.00 5.33
CA GLU A 26 -5.92 -7.19 5.68
C GLU A 26 -5.54 -5.72 5.84
N THR A 27 -4.46 -5.43 6.57
CA THR A 27 -4.04 -4.03 6.80
C THR A 27 -3.40 -3.41 5.57
N ILE A 28 -2.74 -4.19 4.72
CA ILE A 28 -2.21 -3.71 3.42
C ILE A 28 -3.36 -3.39 2.47
N ALA A 29 -4.40 -4.24 2.41
CA ALA A 29 -5.59 -3.95 1.61
C ALA A 29 -6.37 -2.73 2.13
N ALA A 30 -6.42 -2.55 3.46
CA ALA A 30 -7.02 -1.37 4.06
C ALA A 30 -6.26 -0.07 3.71
N GLU A 31 -4.92 -0.10 3.68
CA GLU A 31 -4.08 1.03 3.28
C GLU A 31 -4.43 1.55 1.87
N ASP A 32 -4.62 0.64 0.90
CA ASP A 32 -5.04 1.01 -0.46
C ASP A 32 -6.36 1.79 -0.48
N VAL A 33 -7.35 1.36 0.31
CA VAL A 33 -8.66 2.01 0.41
C VAL A 33 -8.55 3.34 1.17
N LEU A 34 -7.73 3.40 2.22
CA LEU A 34 -7.55 4.61 3.03
C LEU A 34 -6.84 5.72 2.25
N HIS A 35 -5.93 5.39 1.34
CA HIS A 35 -5.39 6.35 0.38
C HIS A 35 -6.49 6.89 -0.54
N ASP A 36 -7.32 6.01 -1.08
CA ASP A 36 -8.41 6.36 -2.00
C ASP A 36 -9.54 7.16 -1.34
N LEU A 37 -9.70 7.05 -0.02
CA LEU A 37 -10.59 7.88 0.80
C LEU A 37 -9.94 9.20 1.24
N GLY A 38 -8.66 9.44 0.92
CA GLY A 38 -7.90 10.61 1.38
C GLY A 38 -7.52 10.58 2.87
N ALA A 39 -7.73 9.47 3.57
CA ALA A 39 -7.41 9.32 4.99
C ALA A 39 -5.90 9.16 5.27
N ILE A 40 -5.14 8.68 4.28
CA ILE A 40 -3.66 8.72 4.28
C ILE A 40 -3.21 9.73 3.23
N SER A 41 -2.65 10.85 3.69
CA SER A 41 -2.49 12.05 2.87
C SER A 41 -1.15 12.16 2.12
N MET A 42 -0.24 11.19 2.28
CA MET A 42 1.09 11.25 1.66
C MET A 42 1.62 9.85 1.32
N MET A 43 2.31 9.76 0.19
CA MET A 43 3.13 8.61 -0.20
C MET A 43 4.61 8.93 0.02
N SER A 44 5.40 7.97 0.51
CA SER A 44 6.84 8.12 0.68
C SER A 44 7.58 6.85 0.22
N SER A 45 8.91 6.93 0.10
CA SER A 45 9.69 5.84 -0.50
C SER A 45 10.24 4.81 0.46
N ASP A 46 10.54 5.20 1.70
CA ASP A 46 11.38 4.43 2.63
C ASP A 46 12.67 3.88 1.95
N SER A 47 13.39 4.77 1.27
CA SER A 47 14.44 4.42 0.30
C SER A 47 15.54 3.55 0.91
N GLN A 48 15.79 2.39 0.29
CA GLN A 48 16.79 1.39 0.72
C GLN A 48 16.54 0.79 2.10
N ALA A 49 15.41 1.10 2.74
CA ALA A 49 15.08 0.69 4.11
C ALA A 49 13.67 0.09 4.21
N MET A 50 13.25 -0.65 3.18
CA MET A 50 11.96 -1.37 2.95
C MET A 50 11.17 -0.83 1.75
N GLY A 51 11.62 0.25 1.10
CA GLY A 51 11.02 0.72 -0.15
C GLY A 51 12.02 1.26 -1.19
N ARG A 52 11.47 1.88 -2.23
CA ARG A 52 12.15 2.14 -3.51
C ARG A 52 12.02 3.61 -3.90
N CYS A 53 13.15 4.34 -3.94
CA CYS A 53 13.18 5.78 -4.20
C CYS A 53 12.59 6.16 -5.57
N GLY A 54 12.89 5.39 -6.62
CA GLY A 54 12.45 5.67 -7.98
C GLY A 54 10.99 5.31 -8.30
N GLU A 55 10.23 4.80 -7.32
CA GLU A 55 8.89 4.27 -7.58
C GLU A 55 7.76 5.06 -6.90
N VAL A 56 8.04 6.13 -6.15
CA VAL A 56 6.99 6.86 -5.40
C VAL A 56 5.84 7.29 -6.30
N ILE A 57 6.14 8.04 -7.37
CA ILE A 57 5.12 8.56 -8.30
C ILE A 57 4.41 7.40 -9.03
N LEU A 58 5.17 6.41 -9.52
CA LEU A 58 4.62 5.26 -10.21
C LEU A 58 3.64 4.48 -9.32
N ARG A 59 3.98 4.28 -8.04
CA ARG A 59 3.15 3.53 -7.09
C ARG A 59 1.89 4.31 -6.72
N THR A 60 1.97 5.63 -6.58
CA THR A 60 0.77 6.48 -6.40
C THR A 60 -0.25 6.24 -7.51
N TRP A 61 0.18 6.29 -8.78
CA TRP A 61 -0.73 6.08 -9.92
C TRP A 61 -1.23 4.64 -10.03
N ASN A 62 -0.42 3.65 -9.68
CA ASN A 62 -0.85 2.25 -9.63
C ASN A 62 -1.97 2.05 -8.59
N THR A 63 -1.87 2.67 -7.41
CA THR A 63 -2.91 2.61 -6.37
C THR A 63 -4.20 3.31 -6.83
N ALA A 64 -4.09 4.48 -7.47
CA ALA A 64 -5.25 5.19 -8.03
C ALA A 64 -5.98 4.36 -9.10
N HIS A 65 -5.23 3.79 -10.05
CA HIS A 65 -5.75 2.91 -11.10
C HIS A 65 -6.44 1.67 -10.52
N LYS A 66 -5.76 0.95 -9.61
CA LYS A 66 -6.33 -0.24 -8.96
C LYS A 66 -7.65 0.08 -8.27
N ASN A 67 -7.70 1.17 -7.50
CA ASN A 67 -8.92 1.54 -6.78
C ASN A 67 -10.04 1.94 -7.75
N LYS A 68 -9.74 2.59 -8.88
CA LYS A 68 -10.75 2.88 -9.90
C LYS A 68 -11.33 1.59 -10.48
N ASP A 69 -10.48 0.62 -10.83
CA ASP A 69 -10.92 -0.67 -11.36
C ASP A 69 -11.79 -1.46 -10.38
N GLN A 70 -11.49 -1.38 -9.08
CA GLN A 70 -12.14 -2.19 -8.05
C GLN A 70 -13.33 -1.51 -7.36
N ARG A 71 -13.31 -0.18 -7.24
CA ARG A 71 -14.28 0.62 -6.49
C ARG A 71 -15.08 1.59 -7.35
N GLY A 72 -14.68 1.83 -8.59
CA GLY A 72 -15.32 2.76 -9.50
C GLY A 72 -14.91 4.22 -9.28
N THR A 73 -15.69 5.12 -9.87
CA THR A 73 -15.51 6.58 -9.80
C THR A 73 -15.73 7.08 -8.37
N LEU A 74 -14.97 8.10 -7.95
CA LEU A 74 -15.21 8.75 -6.66
C LEU A 74 -16.50 9.59 -6.71
N PRO A 75 -17.20 9.78 -5.57
CA PRO A 75 -18.40 10.62 -5.50
C PRO A 75 -18.18 12.04 -6.07
N GLU A 76 -17.01 12.61 -5.85
CA GLU A 76 -16.64 13.95 -6.32
C GLU A 76 -16.42 14.03 -7.85
N ASP A 77 -16.17 12.90 -8.50
CA ASP A 77 -15.98 12.78 -9.95
C ASP A 77 -17.27 12.30 -10.67
N GLU A 78 -18.34 11.96 -9.94
CA GLU A 78 -19.59 11.47 -10.53
C GLU A 78 -20.21 12.46 -11.52
N GLY A 79 -20.57 11.98 -12.72
CA GLY A 79 -21.21 12.77 -13.77
C GLY A 79 -20.27 13.73 -14.52
N THR A 80 -18.97 13.69 -14.25
CA THR A 80 -17.97 14.54 -14.94
C THR A 80 -17.38 13.90 -16.20
N ASP A 81 -17.58 12.60 -16.41
CA ASP A 81 -16.89 11.75 -17.40
C ASP A 81 -15.33 11.79 -17.28
N ALA A 82 -14.81 12.20 -16.12
CA ALA A 82 -13.39 12.33 -15.82
C ALA A 82 -13.04 11.74 -14.43
N ASP A 83 -11.75 11.70 -14.11
CA ASP A 83 -11.22 11.24 -12.81
C ASP A 83 -10.31 12.32 -12.19
N ASN A 84 -10.71 13.60 -12.28
CA ASN A 84 -9.84 14.72 -11.96
C ASN A 84 -9.62 14.89 -10.46
N PHE A 85 -10.58 14.47 -9.63
CA PHE A 85 -10.49 14.60 -8.18
C PHE A 85 -9.59 13.54 -7.54
N ARG A 86 -9.51 12.35 -8.15
CA ARG A 86 -8.74 11.20 -7.65
C ARG A 86 -7.21 11.38 -7.71
#